data_AF-A0A6B8J9W9-F1
#
_entry.id   AF-A0A6B8J9W9-F1
#
_cell.length_a   1.000
_cell.length_b   1.000
_cell.length_c   1.000
_cell.angle_alpha   90.00
_cell.angle_beta   90.00
_cell.angle_gamma   90.00
#
_symmetry.space_group_name_H-M   'P 1'
#
loop_
_entity.id
_entity.type
_entity.pdbx_description
1 polymer ?
#
loop_
_entity_poly.entity_id
_entity_poly.type
_entity_poly.pdbx_seq_one_letter_code
_entity_poly.pdbx_strand_id
1 'polypeptide(L)'
;MAFAPTLKTWLLVLPAVAVLGVAGYRASGHAATSSIASADLAGGVAAADSAAPLPVMPEALARRLAPFERGNALPSGLPLDLRADIEDATDLYAYAQRLRAQADEGNHEARWMLSRVYDYCAQYAVDPGGYRLDNNVLAGLGLTAAPAMVQARERVAQRCGGFVPGDKLGMALVLSERRKAAAQGNLAAEAALFAEGEPLQDSPEYRRDLVERVRTSRDPEAFMAIAPGMGVRASGDRALNGLVAGEQLSELAWRLAACELGLPCGADSVLVNSFCANGGICSQDGTQDFRDFVYDAAVSRQGAGKMKEWIKRLVGKRNEQ
;
A
#
# COMPACT_ATOMS: atom_id res chain seq x y z
N MET A 1 -6.67 -65.46 5.38
CA MET A 1 -5.70 -64.91 4.42
C MET A 1 -6.04 -63.44 4.22
N ALA A 2 -5.22 -62.57 4.82
CA ALA A 2 -5.40 -61.13 4.79
C ALA A 2 -4.78 -60.57 3.50
N PHE A 3 -5.56 -59.78 2.75
CA PHE A 3 -5.05 -58.99 1.64
C PHE A 3 -4.86 -57.55 2.11
N ALA A 4 -3.59 -57.16 2.26
CA ALA A 4 -3.17 -55.79 2.51
C ALA A 4 -3.24 -54.99 1.20
N PRO A 5 -3.91 -53.82 1.18
CA PRO A 5 -3.79 -52.91 0.06
C PRO A 5 -2.54 -52.02 0.19
N THR A 6 -1.94 -51.79 -0.96
CA THR A 6 -0.63 -51.20 -1.24
C THR A 6 -0.44 -49.76 -0.74
N LEU A 7 0.71 -49.53 -0.11
CA LEU A 7 1.27 -48.31 0.49
C LEU A 7 1.51 -47.10 -0.47
N LYS A 8 0.83 -47.03 -1.62
CA LYS A 8 1.22 -46.11 -2.73
C LYS A 8 0.26 -44.92 -2.95
N THR A 9 -0.80 -44.77 -2.15
CA THR A 9 -1.82 -43.71 -2.30
C THR A 9 -1.70 -42.55 -1.30
N TRP A 10 -0.74 -42.57 -0.37
CA TRP A 10 -0.59 -41.52 0.65
C TRP A 10 0.38 -40.38 0.30
N LEU A 11 1.03 -40.43 -0.87
CA LEU A 11 2.03 -39.44 -1.29
C LEU A 11 1.48 -38.27 -2.14
N LEU A 12 0.15 -38.13 -2.28
CA LEU A 12 -0.48 -37.05 -3.07
C LEU A 12 -1.28 -36.04 -2.24
N VAL A 13 -1.11 -36.00 -0.90
CA VAL A 13 -1.84 -35.04 -0.03
C VAL A 13 -0.91 -34.04 0.69
N LEU A 14 0.40 -34.04 0.43
CA LEU A 14 1.35 -33.15 1.13
C LEU A 14 2.28 -32.38 0.17
N PRO A 15 1.73 -31.45 -0.63
CA PRO A 15 2.42 -30.15 -0.73
C PRO A 15 1.46 -28.94 -0.69
N ALA A 16 0.21 -29.08 -0.25
CA ALA A 16 -0.75 -27.96 -0.20
C ALA A 16 -0.82 -27.24 1.16
N VAL A 17 -0.09 -27.69 2.19
CA VAL A 17 -0.18 -27.14 3.57
C VAL A 17 1.06 -26.31 3.97
N ALA A 18 2.09 -26.23 3.14
CA ALA A 18 3.33 -25.53 3.48
C ALA A 18 3.34 -24.01 3.17
N VAL A 19 2.25 -23.43 2.62
CA VAL A 19 2.19 -21.99 2.27
C VAL A 19 1.41 -21.15 3.31
N LEU A 20 0.84 -21.76 4.35
CA LEU A 20 0.03 -21.06 5.37
C LEU A 20 0.76 -20.83 6.72
N GLY A 21 2.09 -20.95 6.75
CA GLY A 21 2.86 -21.02 8.00
C GLY A 21 3.73 -19.82 8.39
N VAL A 22 3.60 -18.64 7.77
CA VAL A 22 4.51 -17.50 8.06
C VAL A 22 3.81 -16.32 8.77
N ALA A 23 2.50 -16.35 8.98
CA ALA A 23 1.75 -15.23 9.58
C ALA A 23 1.38 -15.41 11.08
N GLY A 24 2.14 -16.20 11.85
CA GLY A 24 1.70 -16.70 13.15
C GLY A 24 2.58 -16.41 14.37
N TYR A 25 3.56 -15.51 14.29
CA TYR A 25 4.42 -15.24 15.45
C TYR A 25 4.83 -13.78 15.51
N ARG A 26 4.15 -13.00 16.36
CA ARG A 26 4.74 -11.99 17.29
C ARG A 26 3.66 -11.03 17.80
N ALA A 27 3.00 -11.44 18.88
CA ALA A 27 2.32 -10.52 19.78
C ALA A 27 2.84 -10.77 21.20
N SER A 28 3.60 -9.82 21.75
CA SER A 28 3.71 -9.53 23.18
C SER A 28 4.79 -8.47 23.44
N GLY A 29 4.42 -7.41 24.18
CA GLY A 29 5.38 -6.62 24.93
C GLY A 29 5.23 -5.10 24.85
N HIS A 30 4.12 -4.56 25.35
CA HIS A 30 4.03 -3.16 25.77
C HIS A 30 4.91 -2.89 27.01
N ALA A 31 5.60 -1.75 27.03
CA ALA A 31 5.95 -1.05 28.27
C ALA A 31 5.99 0.47 28.00
N ALA A 32 5.16 1.19 28.75
CA ALA A 32 4.97 2.63 28.71
C ALA A 32 6.08 3.39 29.47
N THR A 33 6.32 4.65 29.08
CA THR A 33 6.81 5.76 29.92
C THR A 33 6.64 7.04 29.09
N SER A 34 5.60 7.83 29.34
CA SER A 34 5.53 8.97 30.28
C SER A 34 6.37 10.20 29.88
N SER A 35 5.62 11.29 29.70
CA SER A 35 5.92 12.65 29.25
C SER A 35 6.95 13.43 30.05
N ILE A 36 7.62 14.39 29.42
CA ILE A 36 7.90 15.72 30.02
C ILE A 36 7.73 16.81 28.95
N ALA A 37 6.91 17.81 29.29
CA ALA A 37 6.71 19.05 28.55
C ALA A 37 7.81 20.07 28.86
N SER A 38 8.07 21.01 27.94
CA SER A 38 8.64 22.33 28.28
C SER A 38 8.17 23.37 27.27
N ALA A 39 7.80 24.52 27.82
CA ALA A 39 7.07 25.60 27.21
C ALA A 39 7.96 26.65 26.52
N ASP A 40 7.33 27.36 25.59
CA ASP A 40 7.42 28.77 25.22
C ASP A 40 8.78 29.48 25.20
N LEU A 41 9.04 30.15 24.06
CA LEU A 41 9.48 31.55 24.05
C LEU A 41 9.07 32.23 22.74
N ALA A 42 8.30 33.31 22.90
CA ALA A 42 7.88 34.23 21.87
C ALA A 42 9.00 35.18 21.42
N GLY A 43 8.95 35.63 20.16
CA GLY A 43 9.76 36.72 19.63
C GLY A 43 9.34 37.10 18.23
N GLY A 44 8.45 38.08 18.11
CA GLY A 44 7.93 38.58 16.83
C GLY A 44 8.85 39.61 16.17
N VAL A 45 8.78 39.70 14.84
CA VAL A 45 9.01 40.95 14.08
C VAL A 45 8.26 40.95 12.76
N ALA A 46 7.92 42.16 12.32
CA ALA A 46 6.87 42.51 11.37
C ALA A 46 7.25 42.43 9.88
N ALA A 47 6.18 42.56 9.08
CA ALA A 47 6.03 42.55 7.64
C ALA A 47 6.96 43.47 6.82
N ALA A 48 7.21 43.06 5.57
CA ALA A 48 7.32 43.98 4.44
C ALA A 48 6.91 43.28 3.12
N ASP A 49 5.88 43.86 2.49
CA ASP A 49 5.40 43.62 1.12
C ASP A 49 6.49 43.86 0.07
N SER A 50 6.54 43.00 -0.95
CA SER A 50 7.09 43.34 -2.28
C SER A 50 6.54 42.35 -3.31
N ALA A 51 5.35 42.66 -3.83
CA ALA A 51 4.77 41.98 -4.99
C ALA A 51 5.50 42.40 -6.27
N ALA A 52 6.27 41.48 -6.87
CA ALA A 52 6.77 41.60 -8.23
C ALA A 52 5.77 40.97 -9.21
N PRO A 53 5.48 41.60 -10.37
CA PRO A 53 4.52 41.06 -11.32
C PRO A 53 5.09 39.84 -12.07
N LEU A 54 4.34 38.74 -12.07
CA LEU A 54 4.67 37.52 -12.81
C LEU A 54 4.44 37.71 -14.33
N PRO A 55 5.22 37.04 -15.19
CA PRO A 55 5.05 37.11 -16.63
C PRO A 55 3.72 36.47 -17.07
N VAL A 56 2.93 37.21 -17.85
CA VAL A 56 1.66 36.77 -18.43
C VAL A 56 1.92 35.69 -19.47
N MET A 57 1.49 34.46 -19.19
CA MET A 57 1.54 33.37 -20.16
C MET A 57 0.49 33.58 -21.26
N PRO A 58 0.81 33.36 -22.56
CA PRO A 58 -0.17 33.49 -23.64
C PRO A 58 -1.33 32.49 -23.47
N GLU A 59 -2.58 32.96 -23.63
CA GLU A 59 -3.82 32.15 -23.48
C GLU A 59 -3.82 30.86 -24.31
N ALA A 60 -3.09 30.85 -25.42
CA ALA A 60 -2.94 29.67 -26.28
C ALA A 60 -2.15 28.53 -25.63
N LEU A 61 -1.22 28.83 -24.71
CA LEU A 61 -0.52 27.84 -23.91
C LEU A 61 -1.39 27.36 -22.74
N ALA A 62 -2.15 28.26 -22.11
CA ALA A 62 -3.09 27.92 -21.04
C ALA A 62 -4.19 26.95 -21.52
N ARG A 63 -4.73 27.14 -22.73
CA ARG A 63 -5.71 26.21 -23.32
C ARG A 63 -5.14 24.85 -23.72
N ARG A 64 -3.83 24.74 -24.01
CA ARG A 64 -3.19 23.45 -24.30
C ARG A 64 -2.89 22.64 -23.04
N LEU A 65 -2.84 23.29 -21.87
CA LEU A 65 -2.68 22.64 -20.56
C LEU A 65 -4.01 22.32 -19.86
N ALA A 66 -5.14 22.76 -20.44
CA ALA A 66 -6.48 22.67 -19.85
C ALA A 66 -7.20 21.29 -19.82
N PRO A 67 -6.69 20.15 -20.34
CA PRO A 67 -7.37 18.87 -20.09
C PRO A 67 -7.19 18.28 -18.68
N PHE A 68 -6.50 18.96 -17.75
CA PHE A 68 -6.18 18.42 -16.41
C PHE A 68 -6.83 19.17 -15.24
N GLU A 69 -7.85 20.00 -15.46
CA GLU A 69 -8.66 20.52 -14.35
C GLU A 69 -9.61 19.42 -13.82
N ARG A 70 -9.03 18.53 -13.01
CA ARG A 70 -9.76 17.65 -12.09
C ARG A 70 -10.49 18.53 -11.08
N GLY A 71 -11.78 18.22 -10.89
CA GLY A 71 -12.71 19.04 -10.13
C GLY A 71 -12.33 19.31 -8.68
N ASN A 72 -12.78 20.48 -8.21
CA ASN A 72 -12.97 20.90 -6.83
C ASN A 72 -12.40 19.96 -5.75
N ALA A 73 -11.09 20.03 -5.52
CA ALA A 73 -10.44 19.52 -4.33
C ALA A 73 -10.27 20.66 -3.31
N LEU A 74 -10.58 20.34 -2.06
CA LEU A 74 -10.61 21.20 -0.87
C LEU A 74 -9.27 21.91 -0.59
N PRO A 75 -9.27 23.05 0.12
CA PRO A 75 -8.05 23.79 0.44
C PRO A 75 -7.38 23.19 1.69
N SER A 76 -6.18 22.63 1.54
CA SER A 76 -5.34 22.15 2.64
C SER A 76 -3.89 22.51 2.36
N GLY A 77 -3.26 23.27 3.24
CA GLY A 77 -1.90 23.80 3.10
C GLY A 77 -0.76 22.78 3.28
N LEU A 78 -0.86 21.57 2.71
CA LEU A 78 0.26 20.66 2.44
C LEU A 78 -0.07 19.88 1.15
N PRO A 79 0.83 19.83 0.13
CA PRO A 79 0.44 19.56 -1.24
C PRO A 79 0.32 18.07 -1.56
N LEU A 80 -0.40 17.79 -2.63
CA LEU A 80 -0.57 16.52 -3.34
C LEU A 80 0.74 15.83 -3.84
N ASP A 81 1.91 16.18 -3.30
CA ASP A 81 3.26 15.88 -3.83
C ASP A 81 3.90 14.61 -3.23
N LEU A 82 3.62 14.27 -1.96
CA LEU A 82 4.25 13.11 -1.31
C LEU A 82 3.88 11.75 -1.96
N ARG A 83 2.68 11.66 -2.54
CA ARG A 83 2.19 10.43 -3.19
C ARG A 83 2.76 10.26 -4.59
N ALA A 84 2.96 11.36 -5.33
CA ALA A 84 3.66 11.32 -6.61
C ALA A 84 5.16 11.06 -6.40
N ASP A 85 5.74 11.68 -5.36
CA ASP A 85 7.14 11.53 -5.00
C ASP A 85 7.56 10.08 -4.75
N ILE A 86 6.72 9.24 -4.13
CA ILE A 86 7.09 7.81 -3.95
C ILE A 86 7.10 7.04 -5.28
N GLU A 87 6.38 7.48 -6.30
CA GLU A 87 6.44 6.84 -7.63
C GLU A 87 7.69 7.29 -8.39
N ASP A 88 7.98 8.59 -8.36
CA ASP A 88 9.05 9.21 -9.16
C ASP A 88 10.44 9.16 -8.51
N ALA A 89 10.53 9.02 -7.18
CA ALA A 89 11.80 9.05 -6.47
C ALA A 89 12.72 7.89 -6.88
N THR A 90 13.86 8.23 -7.46
CA THR A 90 14.92 7.27 -7.79
C THR A 90 15.72 6.84 -6.56
N ASP A 91 15.75 7.66 -5.50
CA ASP A 91 16.39 7.37 -4.22
C ASP A 91 15.36 7.47 -3.08
N LEU A 92 14.84 6.31 -2.67
CA LEU A 92 13.86 6.20 -1.60
C LEU A 92 14.48 6.37 -0.22
N TYR A 93 15.80 6.21 -0.06
CA TYR A 93 16.47 6.50 1.20
C TYR A 93 16.47 8.01 1.47
N ALA A 94 16.93 8.81 0.49
CA ALA A 94 16.90 10.26 0.61
C ALA A 94 15.47 10.80 0.78
N TYR A 95 14.50 10.21 0.08
CA TYR A 95 13.08 10.54 0.27
C TYR A 95 12.58 10.22 1.68
N ALA A 96 12.90 9.04 2.21
CA ALA A 96 12.53 8.65 3.57
C ALA A 96 13.14 9.56 4.64
N GLN A 97 14.36 10.09 4.45
CA GLN A 97 14.94 11.04 5.40
C GLN A 97 14.14 12.35 5.44
N ARG A 98 13.68 12.85 4.30
CA ARG A 98 12.81 14.05 4.24
C ARG A 98 11.45 13.80 4.89
N LEU A 99 10.85 12.65 4.59
CA LEU A 99 9.60 12.23 5.23
C LEU A 99 9.74 12.11 6.74
N ARG A 100 10.85 11.56 7.23
CA ARG A 100 11.12 11.42 8.66
C ARG A 100 11.19 12.76 9.36
N ALA A 101 11.92 13.74 8.81
CA ALA A 101 11.96 15.09 9.36
C ALA A 101 10.55 15.70 9.49
N GLN A 102 9.75 15.65 8.43
CA GLN A 102 8.36 16.14 8.46
C GLN A 102 7.48 15.36 9.45
N ALA A 103 7.63 14.04 9.49
CA ALA A 103 6.87 13.19 10.40
C ALA A 103 7.18 13.51 11.86
N ASP A 104 8.45 13.79 12.18
CA ASP A 104 8.90 14.15 13.53
C ASP A 104 8.45 15.56 13.94
N GLU A 105 8.16 16.42 12.97
CA GLU A 105 7.47 17.72 13.15
C GLU A 105 5.94 17.59 13.27
N GLY A 106 5.39 16.36 13.18
CA GLY A 106 3.97 16.07 13.38
C GLY A 106 3.14 15.90 12.10
N ASN A 107 3.78 15.84 10.93
CA ASN A 107 3.08 15.54 9.68
C ASN A 107 2.73 14.04 9.61
N HIS A 108 1.48 13.69 9.91
CA HIS A 108 0.99 12.32 9.90
C HIS A 108 0.85 11.72 8.49
N GLU A 109 0.63 12.54 7.47
CA GLU A 109 0.67 12.08 6.07
C GLU A 109 2.10 11.67 5.66
N ALA A 110 3.09 12.47 6.04
CA ALA A 110 4.50 12.11 5.83
C ALA A 110 4.88 10.85 6.61
N ARG A 111 4.35 10.68 7.83
CA ARG A 111 4.56 9.47 8.62
C ARG A 111 3.92 8.23 8.00
N TRP A 112 2.73 8.35 7.42
CA TRP A 112 2.10 7.28 6.64
C TRP A 112 2.98 6.90 5.44
N MET A 113 3.39 7.88 4.63
CA MET A 113 4.25 7.64 3.47
C MET A 113 5.60 7.03 3.85
N LEU A 114 6.18 7.43 4.99
CA LEU A 114 7.40 6.84 5.52
C LEU A 114 7.23 5.35 5.78
N SER A 115 6.10 4.95 6.37
CA SER A 115 5.79 3.54 6.58
C SER A 115 5.68 2.75 5.26
N ARG A 116 5.17 3.37 4.19
CA ARG A 116 5.10 2.77 2.85
C ARG A 116 6.48 2.56 2.23
N VAL A 117 7.36 3.56 2.34
CA VAL A 117 8.75 3.42 1.88
C VAL A 117 9.45 2.30 2.65
N TYR A 118 9.26 2.25 3.97
CA TYR A 118 9.86 1.21 4.78
C TYR A 118 9.39 -0.19 4.42
N ASP A 119 8.08 -0.36 4.21
CA ASP A 119 7.49 -1.64 3.80
C ASP A 119 8.02 -2.08 2.43
N TYR A 120 8.06 -1.16 1.45
CA TYR A 120 8.58 -1.43 0.11
C TYR A 120 10.06 -1.84 0.11
N CYS A 121 10.89 -1.18 0.93
CA CYS A 121 12.34 -1.42 0.99
C CYS A 121 12.76 -2.52 1.98
N ALA A 122 11.85 -3.05 2.80
CA ALA A 122 12.20 -3.95 3.92
C ALA A 122 12.99 -5.19 3.48
N GLN A 123 12.54 -5.88 2.43
CA GLN A 123 13.19 -7.12 1.96
C GLN A 123 14.63 -6.87 1.49
N TYR A 124 14.89 -5.74 0.83
CA TYR A 124 16.24 -5.35 0.43
C TYR A 124 17.10 -4.98 1.64
N ALA A 125 16.57 -4.15 2.54
CA ALA A 125 17.33 -3.56 3.63
C ALA A 125 17.80 -4.57 4.69
N VAL A 126 17.08 -5.69 4.86
CA VAL A 126 17.46 -6.75 5.82
C VAL A 126 18.80 -7.39 5.46
N ASP A 127 19.06 -7.63 4.17
CA ASP A 127 20.33 -8.17 3.68
C ASP A 127 20.55 -7.79 2.20
N PRO A 128 21.16 -6.61 1.91
CA PRO A 128 21.45 -6.20 0.54
C PRO A 128 22.35 -7.16 -0.22
N GLY A 129 23.25 -7.85 0.49
CA GLY A 129 24.18 -8.83 -0.10
C GLY A 129 23.45 -10.10 -0.53
N GLY A 130 22.65 -10.66 0.37
CA GLY A 130 21.76 -11.79 0.10
C GLY A 130 20.72 -11.47 -0.97
N TYR A 131 20.13 -10.28 -0.95
CA TYR A 131 19.16 -9.85 -1.96
C TYR A 131 19.74 -9.90 -3.39
N ARG A 132 21.01 -9.47 -3.55
CA ARG A 132 21.72 -9.56 -4.84
C ARG A 132 22.07 -11.00 -5.20
N LEU A 133 22.48 -11.82 -4.23
CA LEU A 133 22.77 -13.23 -4.46
C LEU A 133 21.51 -13.97 -4.93
N ASP A 134 20.38 -13.77 -4.26
CA ASP A 134 19.08 -14.33 -4.65
C ASP A 134 18.71 -13.94 -6.07
N ASN A 135 18.98 -12.69 -6.47
CA ASN A 135 18.72 -12.21 -7.82
C ASN A 135 19.57 -12.95 -8.87
N ASN A 136 20.86 -13.19 -8.57
CA ASN A 136 21.74 -13.97 -9.44
C ASN A 136 21.28 -15.43 -9.57
N VAL A 137 20.81 -16.01 -8.46
CA VAL A 137 20.26 -17.38 -8.46
C VAL A 137 18.99 -17.42 -9.32
N LEU A 138 18.05 -16.48 -9.12
CA LEU A 138 16.82 -16.39 -9.92
C LEU A 138 17.11 -16.28 -11.42
N ALA A 139 18.09 -15.46 -11.81
CA ALA A 139 18.52 -15.34 -13.19
C ALA A 139 19.07 -16.67 -13.77
N GLY A 140 19.70 -17.50 -12.93
CA GLY A 140 20.27 -18.80 -13.32
C GLY A 140 19.29 -19.97 -13.36
N LEU A 141 18.06 -19.83 -12.83
CA LEU A 141 17.10 -20.94 -12.75
C LEU A 141 16.40 -21.28 -14.08
N GLY A 142 16.49 -20.41 -15.10
CA GLY A 142 15.88 -20.64 -16.41
C GLY A 142 14.34 -20.65 -16.41
N LEU A 143 13.70 -20.02 -15.39
CA LEU A 143 12.25 -19.89 -15.32
C LEU A 143 11.76 -18.80 -16.27
N THR A 144 10.65 -19.02 -16.96
CA THR A 144 10.06 -18.04 -17.90
C THR A 144 9.78 -16.68 -17.25
N ALA A 145 9.32 -16.67 -15.99
CA ALA A 145 9.02 -15.43 -15.26
C ALA A 145 10.25 -14.78 -14.60
N ALA A 146 11.41 -15.46 -14.57
CA ALA A 146 12.60 -14.96 -13.85
C ALA A 146 13.09 -13.60 -14.35
N PRO A 147 13.14 -13.28 -15.67
CA PRO A 147 13.62 -11.98 -16.12
C PRO A 147 12.81 -10.79 -15.57
N ALA A 148 11.48 -10.90 -15.55
CA ALA A 148 10.60 -9.86 -15.00
C ALA A 148 10.79 -9.70 -13.48
N MET A 149 10.89 -10.83 -12.75
CA MET A 149 11.19 -10.81 -11.31
C MET A 149 12.52 -10.15 -11.01
N VAL A 150 13.57 -10.53 -11.75
CA VAL A 150 14.93 -9.99 -11.61
C VAL A 150 14.94 -8.48 -11.85
N GLN A 151 14.29 -8.01 -12.91
CA GLN A 151 14.17 -6.58 -13.21
C GLN A 151 13.43 -5.80 -12.11
N ALA A 152 12.32 -6.33 -11.62
CA ALA A 152 11.55 -5.69 -10.56
C ALA A 152 12.36 -5.60 -9.24
N ARG A 153 13.12 -6.65 -8.92
CA ARG A 153 14.02 -6.68 -7.75
C ARG A 153 15.20 -5.74 -7.93
N GLU A 154 15.77 -5.62 -9.12
CA GLU A 154 16.82 -4.63 -9.42
C GLU A 154 16.31 -3.21 -9.22
N ARG A 155 15.07 -2.91 -9.63
CA ARG A 155 14.45 -1.61 -9.37
C ARG A 155 14.30 -1.34 -7.87
N VAL A 156 13.94 -2.34 -7.06
CA VAL A 156 13.92 -2.19 -5.59
C VAL A 156 15.34 -1.88 -5.09
N ALA A 157 16.34 -2.67 -5.49
CA ALA A 157 17.73 -2.48 -5.05
C ALA A 157 18.31 -1.11 -5.44
N GLN A 158 18.02 -0.63 -6.66
CA GLN A 158 18.44 0.70 -7.12
C GLN A 158 17.83 1.81 -6.25
N ARG A 159 16.53 1.70 -5.96
CA ARG A 159 15.79 2.75 -5.25
C ARG A 159 16.03 2.74 -3.74
N CYS A 160 16.26 1.56 -3.17
CA CYS A 160 16.43 1.35 -1.73
C CYS A 160 17.92 1.30 -1.31
N GLY A 161 18.87 1.53 -2.22
CA GLY A 161 20.30 1.28 -2.02
C GLY A 161 20.98 2.02 -0.86
N GLY A 162 20.37 3.10 -0.34
CA GLY A 162 20.87 3.80 0.83
C GLY A 162 20.54 3.13 2.18
N PHE A 163 19.60 2.17 2.20
CA PHE A 163 19.23 1.44 3.41
C PHE A 163 20.21 0.29 3.71
N VAL A 164 20.47 0.10 5.00
CA VAL A 164 21.36 -0.94 5.53
C VAL A 164 20.65 -1.78 6.61
N PRO A 165 21.16 -2.99 6.96
CA PRO A 165 20.54 -3.81 8.00
C PRO A 165 20.39 -3.10 9.36
N GLY A 166 21.29 -2.15 9.66
CA GLY A 166 21.26 -1.33 10.86
C GLY A 166 20.04 -0.40 10.97
N ASP A 167 19.38 -0.07 9.86
CA ASP A 167 18.17 0.76 9.85
C ASP A 167 16.93 0.00 10.36
N LYS A 168 17.01 -1.34 10.47
CA LYS A 168 15.98 -2.21 11.05
C LYS A 168 14.60 -2.03 10.39
N LEU A 169 14.58 -1.88 9.07
CA LEU A 169 13.34 -1.89 8.28
C LEU A 169 12.72 -3.29 8.33
N GLY A 170 11.82 -3.48 9.27
CA GLY A 170 11.03 -4.70 9.42
C GLY A 170 9.62 -4.38 9.88
N MET A 171 8.78 -5.40 9.91
CA MET A 171 7.35 -5.30 10.24
C MET A 171 7.08 -4.48 11.51
N ALA A 172 7.91 -4.66 12.56
CA ALA A 172 7.75 -3.91 13.81
C ALA A 172 7.89 -2.39 13.63
N LEU A 173 8.85 -1.94 12.81
CA LEU A 173 9.04 -0.52 12.51
C LEU A 173 7.89 0.02 11.66
N VAL A 174 7.48 -0.72 10.62
CA VAL A 174 6.34 -0.37 9.76
C VAL A 174 5.07 -0.18 10.59
N LEU A 175 4.72 -1.16 11.43
CA LEU A 175 3.55 -1.09 12.32
C LEU A 175 3.68 0.05 13.33
N SER A 176 4.87 0.33 13.87
CA SER A 176 5.09 1.46 14.77
C SER A 176 4.77 2.79 14.11
N GLU A 177 5.25 3.01 12.89
CA GLU A 177 4.98 4.24 12.14
C GLU A 177 3.50 4.38 11.75
N ARG A 178 2.86 3.28 11.35
CA ARG A 178 1.42 3.27 11.07
C ARG A 178 0.59 3.58 12.30
N ARG A 179 0.91 3.02 13.48
CA ARG A 179 0.22 3.35 14.74
C ARG A 179 0.34 4.83 15.09
N LYS A 180 1.53 5.42 14.94
CA LYS A 180 1.74 6.85 15.18
C LYS A 180 0.93 7.72 14.21
N ALA A 181 0.93 7.38 12.91
CA ALA A 181 0.15 8.10 11.90
C ALA A 181 -1.35 7.98 12.14
N ALA A 182 -1.85 6.78 12.45
CA ALA A 182 -3.26 6.53 12.74
C ALA A 182 -3.73 7.26 14.01
N ALA A 183 -2.92 7.27 15.07
CA ALA A 183 -3.20 8.01 16.31
C ALA A 183 -3.30 9.53 16.09
N GLN A 184 -2.70 10.04 15.01
CA GLN A 184 -2.77 11.45 14.59
C GLN A 184 -3.85 11.72 13.53
N GLY A 185 -4.67 10.73 13.19
CA GLY A 185 -5.83 10.88 12.30
C GLY A 185 -5.63 10.45 10.86
N ASN A 186 -4.51 9.81 10.50
CA ASN A 186 -4.32 9.29 9.14
C ASN A 186 -5.20 8.04 8.91
N LEU A 187 -6.21 8.17 8.04
CA LEU A 187 -7.18 7.12 7.75
C LEU A 187 -6.57 5.91 7.02
N ALA A 188 -5.61 6.13 6.13
CA ALA A 188 -4.94 5.04 5.41
C ALA A 188 -4.10 4.17 6.36
N ALA A 189 -3.42 4.78 7.33
CA ALA A 189 -2.69 4.08 8.37
C ALA A 189 -3.62 3.27 9.28
N GLU A 190 -4.76 3.83 9.68
CA GLU A 190 -5.77 3.12 10.46
C GLU A 190 -6.34 1.91 9.69
N ALA A 191 -6.63 2.10 8.40
CA ALA A 191 -7.08 1.05 7.49
C ALA A 191 -6.04 -0.06 7.30
N ALA A 192 -4.76 0.29 7.16
CA ALA A 192 -3.66 -0.67 7.04
C ALA A 192 -3.53 -1.51 8.30
N LEU A 193 -3.57 -0.87 9.48
CA LEU A 193 -3.51 -1.57 10.77
C LEU A 193 -4.67 -2.57 10.92
N PHE A 194 -5.88 -2.18 10.56
CA PHE A 194 -7.01 -3.11 10.50
C PHE A 194 -6.75 -4.28 9.54
N ALA A 195 -6.25 -4.01 8.33
CA ALA A 195 -5.94 -5.04 7.35
C ALA A 195 -4.83 -6.01 7.82
N GLU A 196 -3.92 -5.54 8.67
CA GLU A 196 -2.83 -6.31 9.28
C GLU A 196 -3.24 -7.06 10.55
N GLY A 197 -4.49 -6.92 11.00
CA GLY A 197 -4.99 -7.58 12.21
C GLY A 197 -4.65 -6.85 13.51
N GLU A 198 -4.25 -5.58 13.43
CA GLU A 198 -3.88 -4.72 14.55
C GLU A 198 -4.82 -3.50 14.64
N PRO A 199 -6.17 -3.67 14.61
CA PRO A 199 -7.09 -2.55 14.61
C PRO A 199 -6.94 -1.70 15.88
N LEU A 200 -7.21 -0.39 15.79
CA LEU A 200 -7.15 0.51 16.95
C LEU A 200 -8.18 0.13 18.03
N GLN A 201 -9.30 -0.46 17.61
CA GLN A 201 -10.34 -0.97 18.50
C GLN A 201 -10.82 -2.33 18.01
N ASP A 202 -11.07 -3.25 18.95
CA ASP A 202 -11.64 -4.55 18.63
C ASP A 202 -13.14 -4.57 18.93
N SER A 203 -13.91 -3.82 18.13
CA SER A 203 -15.37 -3.84 18.17
C SER A 203 -15.98 -4.01 16.77
N PRO A 204 -17.11 -4.73 16.64
CA PRO A 204 -17.86 -4.81 15.39
C PRO A 204 -18.24 -3.43 14.83
N GLU A 205 -18.60 -2.50 15.70
CA GLU A 205 -19.00 -1.14 15.36
C GLU A 205 -17.83 -0.37 14.74
N TYR A 206 -16.64 -0.46 15.36
CA TYR A 206 -15.42 0.15 14.83
C TYR A 206 -15.07 -0.40 13.44
N ARG A 207 -15.11 -1.73 13.26
CA ARG A 207 -14.76 -2.35 11.97
C ARG A 207 -15.69 -1.88 10.86
N ARG A 208 -16.99 -1.82 11.13
CA ARG A 208 -17.98 -1.34 10.15
C ARG A 208 -17.82 0.15 9.88
N ASP A 209 -17.65 0.96 10.92
CA ASP A 209 -17.43 2.41 10.79
C ASP A 209 -16.17 2.71 9.97
N LEU A 210 -15.06 2.03 10.23
CA LEU A 210 -13.81 2.22 9.50
C LEU A 210 -14.01 1.97 7.99
N VAL A 211 -14.64 0.86 7.60
CA VAL A 211 -14.90 0.56 6.18
C VAL A 211 -15.77 1.65 5.54
N GLU A 212 -16.77 2.14 6.27
CA GLU A 212 -17.65 3.22 5.79
C GLU A 212 -16.94 4.57 5.70
N ARG A 213 -16.05 4.90 6.64
CA ARG A 213 -15.18 6.09 6.57
C ARG A 213 -14.23 6.00 5.39
N VAL A 214 -13.58 4.86 5.18
CA VAL A 214 -12.73 4.64 3.99
C VAL A 214 -13.54 4.87 2.72
N ARG A 215 -14.70 4.20 2.57
CA ARG A 215 -15.54 4.37 1.38
C ARG A 215 -15.97 5.82 1.15
N THR A 216 -16.38 6.50 2.23
CA THR A 216 -16.90 7.88 2.17
C THR A 216 -15.80 8.90 1.89
N SER A 217 -14.58 8.68 2.41
CA SER A 217 -13.43 9.58 2.20
C SER A 217 -13.03 9.71 0.74
N ARG A 218 -13.29 8.66 -0.06
CA ARG A 218 -12.77 8.50 -1.44
C ARG A 218 -11.24 8.64 -1.54
N ASP A 219 -10.51 8.44 -0.44
CA ASP A 219 -9.05 8.50 -0.45
C ASP A 219 -8.46 7.23 -1.07
N PRO A 220 -7.81 7.30 -2.24
CA PRO A 220 -7.22 6.12 -2.89
C PRO A 220 -6.23 5.37 -1.99
N GLU A 221 -5.49 6.06 -1.12
CA GLU A 221 -4.55 5.42 -0.18
C GLU A 221 -5.28 4.54 0.83
N ALA A 222 -6.39 5.03 1.39
CA ALA A 222 -7.18 4.30 2.37
C ALA A 222 -7.89 3.08 1.74
N PHE A 223 -8.37 3.22 0.50
CA PHE A 223 -8.93 2.09 -0.27
C PHE A 223 -7.88 0.99 -0.51
N MET A 224 -6.66 1.37 -0.89
CA MET A 224 -5.57 0.41 -1.09
C MET A 224 -5.14 -0.24 0.23
N ALA A 225 -5.02 0.54 1.29
CA ALA A 225 -4.59 0.09 2.61
C ALA A 225 -5.59 -0.89 3.25
N ILE A 226 -6.90 -0.66 3.11
CA ILE A 226 -7.91 -1.56 3.69
C ILE A 226 -8.05 -2.87 2.91
N ALA A 227 -7.68 -2.88 1.63
CA ALA A 227 -8.02 -3.96 0.70
C ALA A 227 -7.64 -5.38 1.20
N PRO A 228 -6.45 -5.64 1.77
CA PRO A 228 -6.12 -6.96 2.27
C PRO A 228 -7.06 -7.42 3.41
N GLY A 229 -7.55 -6.49 4.24
CA GLY A 229 -8.51 -6.75 5.30
C GLY A 229 -9.89 -7.16 4.76
N MET A 230 -10.24 -6.67 3.57
CA MET A 230 -11.54 -6.91 2.94
C MET A 230 -11.61 -8.21 2.13
N GLY A 231 -10.48 -8.89 1.94
CA GLY A 231 -10.41 -10.19 1.26
C GLY A 231 -10.96 -11.35 2.10
N VAL A 232 -10.33 -12.51 1.98
CA VAL A 232 -10.71 -13.73 2.71
C VAL A 232 -10.65 -13.59 4.24
N ARG A 233 -9.84 -12.65 4.76
CA ARG A 233 -9.75 -12.38 6.22
C ARG A 233 -11.06 -11.87 6.80
N ALA A 234 -11.85 -11.15 6.02
CA ALA A 234 -13.19 -10.69 6.41
C ALA A 234 -14.26 -11.80 6.34
N SER A 235 -13.93 -13.00 5.85
CA SER A 235 -14.90 -14.08 5.70
C SER A 235 -15.50 -14.49 7.05
N GLY A 236 -16.83 -14.40 7.16
CA GLY A 236 -17.55 -14.71 8.39
C GLY A 236 -17.62 -13.58 9.42
N ASP A 237 -17.00 -12.42 9.17
CA ASP A 237 -17.18 -11.25 10.04
C ASP A 237 -18.57 -10.64 9.83
N ARG A 238 -19.44 -10.82 10.82
CA ARG A 238 -20.82 -10.32 10.78
C ARG A 238 -20.89 -8.80 10.67
N ALA A 239 -19.89 -8.06 11.15
CA ALA A 239 -19.83 -6.61 11.05
C ALA A 239 -19.77 -6.13 9.58
N LEU A 240 -19.16 -6.96 8.73
CA LEU A 240 -18.88 -6.66 7.33
C LEU A 240 -19.92 -7.25 6.36
N ASN A 241 -20.95 -7.90 6.89
CA ASN A 241 -22.05 -8.43 6.09
C ASN A 241 -22.69 -7.33 5.20
N GLY A 242 -22.93 -7.69 3.94
CA GLY A 242 -23.49 -6.81 2.91
C GLY A 242 -22.50 -5.83 2.28
N LEU A 243 -21.27 -5.73 2.80
CA LEU A 243 -20.19 -4.95 2.19
C LEU A 243 -19.47 -5.78 1.12
N VAL A 244 -18.62 -5.14 0.33
CA VAL A 244 -17.70 -5.85 -0.59
C VAL A 244 -16.56 -6.41 0.27
N ALA A 245 -16.78 -7.58 0.87
CA ALA A 245 -15.89 -8.17 1.86
C ALA A 245 -16.00 -9.70 1.88
N GLY A 246 -14.95 -10.39 2.35
CA GLY A 246 -15.00 -11.81 2.72
C GLY A 246 -14.72 -12.78 1.58
N GLU A 247 -14.43 -12.29 0.39
CA GLU A 247 -14.04 -13.10 -0.76
C GLU A 247 -12.69 -12.64 -1.32
N GLN A 248 -11.92 -13.53 -1.95
CA GLN A 248 -10.65 -13.15 -2.61
C GLN A 248 -10.85 -12.02 -3.64
N LEU A 249 -11.96 -12.06 -4.38
CA LEU A 249 -12.31 -11.04 -5.35
C LEU A 249 -12.61 -9.67 -4.69
N SER A 250 -12.99 -9.66 -3.40
CA SER A 250 -13.32 -8.42 -2.68
C SER A 250 -12.08 -7.57 -2.49
N GLU A 251 -10.97 -8.17 -2.04
CA GLU A 251 -9.68 -7.47 -1.94
C GLU A 251 -9.28 -6.83 -3.26
N LEU A 252 -9.37 -7.59 -4.37
CA LEU A 252 -9.06 -7.08 -5.70
C LEU A 252 -10.00 -5.93 -6.10
N ALA A 253 -11.29 -6.00 -5.78
CA ALA A 253 -12.23 -4.90 -6.03
C ALA A 253 -11.84 -3.61 -5.31
N TRP A 254 -11.40 -3.69 -4.05
CA TRP A 254 -10.90 -2.52 -3.30
C TRP A 254 -9.63 -1.93 -3.91
N ARG A 255 -8.67 -2.78 -4.31
CA ARG A 255 -7.44 -2.33 -4.98
C ARG A 255 -7.74 -1.64 -6.31
N LEU A 256 -8.63 -2.20 -7.12
CA LEU A 256 -9.05 -1.59 -8.39
C LEU A 256 -9.84 -0.30 -8.19
N ALA A 257 -10.69 -0.24 -7.17
CA ALA A 257 -11.38 0.99 -6.79
C ALA A 257 -10.38 2.09 -6.36
N ALA A 258 -9.30 1.75 -5.65
CA ALA A 258 -8.22 2.70 -5.35
C ALA A 258 -7.58 3.27 -6.63
N CYS A 259 -7.31 2.42 -7.63
CA CYS A 259 -6.81 2.85 -8.92
C CYS A 259 -7.78 3.79 -9.64
N GLU A 260 -9.08 3.49 -9.66
CA GLU A 260 -10.11 4.38 -10.24
C GLU A 260 -10.23 5.72 -9.50
N LEU A 261 -9.90 5.74 -8.21
CA LEU A 261 -9.84 6.96 -7.40
C LEU A 261 -8.53 7.75 -7.56
N GLY A 262 -7.63 7.30 -8.43
CA GLY A 262 -6.42 8.03 -8.81
C GLY A 262 -5.13 7.56 -8.14
N LEU A 263 -5.13 6.39 -7.48
CA LEU A 263 -3.86 5.78 -7.08
C LEU A 263 -3.03 5.39 -8.32
N PRO A 264 -1.71 5.66 -8.35
CA PRO A 264 -0.83 5.15 -9.38
C PRO A 264 -0.86 3.61 -9.44
N CYS A 265 -1.36 3.08 -10.55
CA CYS A 265 -1.51 1.65 -10.81
C CYS A 265 -0.98 1.23 -12.18
N GLY A 266 -0.20 2.10 -12.84
CA GLY A 266 0.46 1.81 -14.11
C GLY A 266 1.52 0.71 -13.97
N ALA A 267 2.01 0.21 -15.12
CA ALA A 267 2.98 -0.88 -15.18
C ALA A 267 4.29 -0.59 -14.41
N ASP A 268 4.68 0.68 -14.32
CA ASP A 268 5.86 1.18 -13.61
C ASP A 268 5.58 1.62 -12.16
N SER A 269 4.34 1.50 -11.69
CA SER A 269 3.98 1.89 -10.33
C SER A 269 4.70 1.07 -9.26
N VAL A 270 4.86 1.65 -8.08
CA VAL A 270 5.33 0.96 -6.87
C VAL A 270 4.47 -0.27 -6.56
N LEU A 271 3.15 -0.17 -6.79
CA LEU A 271 2.20 -1.25 -6.60
C LEU A 271 2.57 -2.47 -7.46
N VAL A 272 2.62 -2.30 -8.78
CA VAL A 272 2.89 -3.39 -9.73
C VAL A 272 4.29 -3.96 -9.49
N ASN A 273 5.28 -3.09 -9.25
CA ASN A 273 6.63 -3.56 -8.95
C ASN A 273 6.70 -4.38 -7.66
N SER A 274 5.99 -3.99 -6.60
CA SER A 274 5.97 -4.72 -5.33
C SER A 274 5.35 -6.11 -5.48
N PHE A 275 4.25 -6.24 -6.24
CA PHE A 275 3.65 -7.54 -6.55
C PHE A 275 4.66 -8.50 -7.22
N CYS A 276 5.47 -8.00 -8.15
CA CYS A 276 6.46 -8.81 -8.85
C CYS A 276 7.70 -9.08 -7.97
N ALA A 277 8.32 -8.05 -7.41
CA ALA A 277 9.58 -8.17 -6.68
C ALA A 277 9.45 -8.93 -5.34
N ASN A 278 8.34 -8.70 -4.62
CA ASN A 278 8.09 -9.27 -3.29
C ASN A 278 7.10 -10.44 -3.33
N GLY A 279 6.11 -10.39 -4.24
CA GLY A 279 5.08 -11.44 -4.35
C GLY A 279 5.36 -12.51 -5.41
N GLY A 280 6.33 -12.29 -6.32
CA GLY A 280 6.60 -13.18 -7.45
C GLY A 280 5.49 -13.19 -8.51
N ILE A 281 4.56 -12.23 -8.44
CA ILE A 281 3.42 -12.10 -9.34
C ILE A 281 3.75 -10.98 -10.32
N CYS A 282 4.31 -11.36 -11.47
CA CYS A 282 4.75 -10.43 -12.50
C CYS A 282 3.80 -10.44 -13.69
N SER A 283 3.54 -9.26 -14.27
CA SER A 283 2.88 -9.20 -15.56
C SER A 283 3.76 -9.85 -16.65
N GLN A 284 3.12 -10.53 -17.59
CA GLN A 284 3.78 -11.06 -18.78
C GLN A 284 4.01 -9.97 -19.85
N ASP A 285 3.31 -8.85 -19.73
CA ASP A 285 3.43 -7.68 -20.59
C ASP A 285 3.86 -6.49 -19.73
N GLY A 286 5.10 -6.03 -19.92
CA GLY A 286 5.67 -4.91 -19.16
C GLY A 286 4.97 -3.56 -19.36
N THR A 287 3.98 -3.48 -20.25
CA THR A 287 3.12 -2.30 -20.44
C THR A 287 1.77 -2.40 -19.74
N GLN A 288 1.43 -3.58 -19.21
CA GLN A 288 0.14 -3.84 -18.59
C GLN A 288 0.01 -3.14 -17.23
N ASP A 289 -1.06 -2.37 -17.07
CA ASP A 289 -1.40 -1.79 -15.77
C ASP A 289 -1.95 -2.85 -14.80
N PHE A 290 -2.10 -2.47 -13.52
CA PHE A 290 -2.59 -3.38 -12.50
C PHE A 290 -4.00 -3.91 -12.81
N ARG A 291 -4.85 -3.10 -13.45
CA ARG A 291 -6.24 -3.48 -13.74
C ARG A 291 -6.27 -4.58 -14.79
N ASP A 292 -5.59 -4.36 -15.90
CA ASP A 292 -5.52 -5.32 -17.00
C ASP A 292 -4.85 -6.61 -16.52
N PHE A 293 -3.81 -6.50 -15.68
CA PHE A 293 -3.17 -7.64 -15.03
C PHE A 293 -4.15 -8.46 -14.17
N VAL A 294 -4.91 -7.81 -13.29
CA VAL A 294 -5.90 -8.48 -12.43
C VAL A 294 -6.97 -9.18 -13.27
N TYR A 295 -7.46 -8.54 -14.33
CA TYR A 295 -8.49 -9.14 -15.19
C TYR A 295 -7.98 -10.33 -15.98
N ASP A 296 -6.72 -10.34 -16.40
CA ASP A 296 -6.12 -11.45 -17.14
C ASP A 296 -5.75 -12.62 -16.21
N ALA A 297 -5.12 -12.32 -15.07
CA ALA A 297 -4.52 -13.34 -14.21
C ALA A 297 -5.46 -13.91 -13.12
N ALA A 298 -6.41 -13.11 -12.63
CA ALA A 298 -7.14 -13.44 -11.40
C ALA A 298 -8.67 -13.45 -11.53
N VAL A 299 -9.22 -12.86 -12.57
CA VAL A 299 -10.68 -12.70 -12.73
C VAL A 299 -11.20 -13.60 -13.85
N SER A 300 -11.97 -14.63 -13.49
CA SER A 300 -12.66 -15.44 -14.49
C SER A 300 -13.70 -14.60 -15.26
N ARG A 301 -14.14 -15.09 -16.43
CA ARG A 301 -15.21 -14.43 -17.21
C ARG A 301 -16.49 -14.20 -16.39
N GLN A 302 -16.81 -15.12 -15.49
CA GLN A 302 -17.96 -15.02 -14.59
C GLN A 302 -17.69 -14.01 -13.46
N GLY A 303 -16.46 -13.96 -12.93
CA GLY A 303 -16.04 -12.99 -11.92
C GLY A 303 -15.99 -11.54 -12.44
N ALA A 304 -15.77 -11.34 -13.75
CA ALA A 304 -15.60 -10.01 -14.34
C ALA A 304 -16.84 -9.12 -14.20
N GLY A 305 -18.04 -9.69 -14.34
CA GLY A 305 -19.30 -8.97 -14.13
C GLY A 305 -19.45 -8.52 -12.68
N LYS A 306 -19.24 -9.44 -11.73
CA LYS A 306 -19.29 -9.19 -10.30
C LYS A 306 -18.27 -8.14 -9.86
N MET A 307 -17.04 -8.21 -10.39
CA MET A 307 -15.99 -7.23 -10.15
C MET A 307 -16.42 -5.82 -10.54
N LYS A 308 -16.97 -5.65 -11.76
CA LYS A 308 -17.45 -4.34 -12.24
C LYS A 308 -18.56 -3.77 -11.37
N GLU A 309 -19.50 -4.61 -10.93
CA GLU A 309 -20.55 -4.20 -10.01
C GLU A 309 -19.99 -3.75 -8.66
N TRP A 310 -19.05 -4.50 -8.11
CA TRP A 310 -18.41 -4.19 -6.83
C TRP A 310 -17.60 -2.90 -6.87
N ILE A 311 -16.79 -2.70 -7.90
CA ILE A 311 -16.06 -1.43 -8.09
C ILE A 311 -17.06 -0.27 -8.20
N LYS A 312 -18.15 -0.42 -8.96
CA LYS A 312 -19.20 0.60 -9.05
C LYS A 312 -19.86 0.87 -7.68
N ARG A 313 -20.08 -0.16 -6.85
CA ARG A 313 -20.61 0.02 -5.49
C ARG A 313 -19.62 0.73 -4.55
N LEU A 314 -18.33 0.51 -4.75
CA LEU A 314 -17.26 1.11 -3.95
C LEU A 314 -16.99 2.57 -4.32
N VAL A 315 -16.97 2.88 -5.62
CA VAL A 315 -16.62 4.22 -6.15
C VAL A 315 -17.86 5.07 -6.44
N GLY A 316 -19.03 4.45 -6.60
CA GLY A 316 -20.30 5.14 -6.87
C GLY A 316 -20.72 6.05 -5.73
N LYS A 317 -21.38 7.17 -6.05
CA LYS A 317 -22.03 8.00 -5.04
C LYS A 317 -23.19 7.22 -4.42
N ARG A 318 -23.34 7.31 -3.10
CA ARG A 318 -24.53 6.81 -2.43
C ARG A 318 -25.71 7.62 -2.97
N ASN A 319 -26.70 6.96 -3.58
CA ASN A 319 -27.97 7.63 -3.87
C ASN A 319 -28.53 8.04 -2.51
N GLU A 320 -28.67 9.34 -2.27
CA GLU A 320 -29.40 9.87 -1.13
C GLU A 320 -30.85 9.37 -1.27
N GLN A 321 -31.23 8.46 -0.38
CA GLN A 321 -32.63 8.15 -0.07
C GLN A 321 -32.95 8.81 1.26
#